data_AF-A0A363NV64-F1
#
_entry.id   AF-A0A363NV64-F1
#
_cell.length_a   1.000
_cell.length_b   1.000
_cell.length_c   1.000
_cell.angle_alpha   90.00
_cell.angle_beta   90.00
_cell.angle_gamma   90.00
#
_symmetry.space_group_name_H-M   'P 1'
#
loop_
_entity.id
_entity.type
_entity.pdbx_description
1 polymer ?
#
loop_
_entity_poly.entity_id
_entity_poly.type
_entity_poly.pdbx_seq_one_letter_code
_entity_poly.pdbx_strand_id
1 'polypeptide(L)'
;MTLLIKGMVCYRCIYVLEREMTILGFEVLDIMLGQVVLKATDDFPQKMDTMELMLKGNGFELLYEKKQKVINGIKEYVEKGIDMQLASGVPTRFAALISDQLNKHYDTLSALFSSIEGITLEKYIIFRKLERVKQLLIYTEMSLTEIAYAMGYSSQAYLSNQLKKYTGFTSGHFKQARKSTGLRKHQ
;
A
#
# COMPACT_ATOMS: atom_id res chain seq x y z
N MET A 1 12.93 -18.75 11.59
CA MET A 1 12.11 -17.70 10.95
C MET A 1 10.85 -17.48 11.78
N THR A 2 10.26 -16.29 11.68
CA THR A 2 9.02 -15.95 12.39
C THR A 2 7.87 -15.87 11.38
N LEU A 3 6.76 -16.53 11.70
CA LEU A 3 5.51 -16.49 10.97
C LEU A 3 4.48 -15.75 11.80
N LEU A 4 3.82 -14.75 11.21
CA LEU A 4 2.71 -14.04 11.83
C LEU A 4 1.40 -14.64 11.34
N ILE A 5 0.50 -15.02 12.24
CA ILE A 5 -0.71 -15.78 11.89
C ILE A 5 -1.95 -15.06 12.42
N LYS A 6 -2.87 -14.73 11.52
CA LYS A 6 -4.19 -14.20 11.85
C LYS A 6 -5.18 -15.34 12.11
N GLY A 7 -6.13 -15.11 13.01
CA GLY A 7 -7.19 -16.08 13.35
C GLY A 7 -6.91 -16.91 14.61
N MET A 8 -5.75 -16.75 15.24
CA MET A 8 -5.49 -17.34 16.56
C MET A 8 -6.23 -16.56 17.65
N VAL A 9 -7.12 -17.24 18.38
CA VAL A 9 -7.97 -16.60 19.41
C VAL A 9 -7.88 -17.28 20.78
N CYS A 10 -7.32 -18.48 20.86
CA CYS A 10 -7.20 -19.22 22.13
C CYS A 10 -6.03 -20.21 22.13
N TYR A 11 -5.66 -20.73 23.30
CA TYR A 11 -4.58 -21.70 23.48
C TYR A 11 -4.77 -23.00 22.68
N ARG A 12 -6.01 -23.34 22.29
CA ARG A 12 -6.25 -24.47 21.38
C ARG A 12 -5.63 -24.25 20.00
N CYS A 13 -5.58 -23.00 19.52
CA CYS A 13 -4.92 -22.66 18.26
C CYS A 13 -3.43 -22.99 18.30
N ILE A 14 -2.78 -22.78 19.46
CA ILE A 14 -1.37 -23.11 19.67
C ILE A 14 -1.15 -24.61 19.50
N TYR A 15 -1.94 -25.43 20.21
CA TYR A 15 -1.84 -26.88 20.13
C TYR A 15 -2.07 -27.42 18.70
N VAL A 16 -3.06 -26.88 18.00
CA VAL A 16 -3.35 -27.27 16.60
C VAL A 16 -2.15 -26.94 15.72
N LEU A 17 -1.65 -25.71 15.78
CA LEU A 17 -0.55 -25.28 14.93
C LEU A 17 0.76 -26.01 15.23
N GLU A 18 1.09 -26.26 16.49
CA GLU A 18 2.28 -27.02 16.87
C GLU A 18 2.26 -28.44 16.27
N ARG A 19 1.12 -29.13 16.40
CA ARG A 19 0.92 -30.47 15.81
C ARG A 19 1.02 -30.45 14.30
N GLU A 20 0.27 -29.58 13.62
CA GLU A 20 0.22 -29.57 12.16
C GLU A 20 1.56 -29.14 11.54
N MET A 21 2.28 -28.19 12.15
CA MET A 21 3.61 -27.78 11.69
C MET A 21 4.62 -28.93 11.84
N THR A 22 4.54 -29.70 12.91
CA THR A 22 5.39 -30.88 13.14
C THR A 22 5.10 -31.98 12.11
N ILE A 23 3.83 -32.21 11.76
CA ILE A 23 3.41 -33.17 10.71
C ILE A 23 3.98 -32.77 9.35
N LEU A 24 4.02 -31.46 9.04
CA LEU A 24 4.65 -30.94 7.82
C LEU A 24 6.20 -31.00 7.86
N GLY A 25 6.77 -31.47 8.97
CA GLY A 25 8.20 -31.63 9.17
C GLY A 25 8.93 -30.34 9.50
N PHE A 26 8.24 -29.35 10.06
CA PHE A 26 8.87 -28.15 10.62
C PHE A 26 9.22 -28.37 12.10
N GLU A 27 10.39 -27.88 12.50
CA GLU A 27 10.78 -27.80 13.91
C GLU A 27 10.28 -26.47 14.49
N VAL A 28 9.30 -26.54 15.39
CA VAL A 28 8.74 -25.38 16.09
C VAL A 28 9.63 -25.03 17.27
N LEU A 29 10.18 -23.81 17.27
CA LEU A 29 11.04 -23.29 18.34
C LEU A 29 10.24 -22.56 19.42
N ASP A 30 9.20 -21.83 19.01
CA ASP A 30 8.32 -21.10 19.92
C ASP A 30 6.95 -20.85 19.24
N ILE A 31 5.90 -20.74 20.05
CA ILE A 31 4.55 -20.46 19.56
C ILE A 31 3.74 -19.69 20.59
N MET A 32 3.14 -18.59 20.12
CA MET A 32 2.23 -17.76 20.91
C MET A 32 1.06 -17.29 20.07
N LEU A 33 0.04 -16.71 20.70
CA LEU A 33 -1.11 -16.17 19.97
C LEU A 33 -0.64 -15.14 18.93
N GLY A 34 -0.92 -15.43 17.67
CA GLY A 34 -0.58 -14.58 16.54
C GLY A 34 0.79 -14.86 15.90
N GLN A 35 1.61 -15.77 16.46
CA GLN A 35 3.00 -15.93 16.02
C GLN A 35 3.54 -17.36 16.21
N VAL A 36 4.28 -17.85 15.22
CA VAL A 36 5.01 -19.13 15.27
C VAL A 36 6.47 -18.90 14.87
N VAL A 37 7.42 -19.37 15.67
CA VAL A 37 8.85 -19.34 15.36
C VAL A 37 9.29 -20.74 14.98
N LEU A 38 9.84 -20.89 13.78
CA LEU A 38 10.32 -22.16 13.25
C LEU A 38 11.84 -22.11 13.07
N LYS A 39 12.51 -23.26 13.18
CA LYS A 39 13.91 -23.38 12.78
C LYS A 39 14.03 -23.17 11.27
N ALA A 40 15.01 -22.40 10.83
CA ALA A 40 15.23 -22.18 9.39
C ALA A 40 15.79 -23.43 8.73
N THR A 41 15.24 -23.79 7.57
CA THR A 41 15.67 -24.91 6.73
C THR A 41 15.59 -24.51 5.25
N ASP A 42 16.31 -25.19 4.36
CA ASP A 42 16.37 -24.83 2.94
C ASP A 42 15.14 -25.30 2.14
N ASP A 43 14.32 -26.17 2.71
CA ASP A 43 13.10 -26.76 2.11
C ASP A 43 11.83 -25.90 2.28
N PHE A 44 11.91 -24.79 3.02
CA PHE A 44 10.77 -23.89 3.26
C PHE A 44 10.06 -23.40 1.99
N PRO A 45 10.76 -22.97 0.91
CA PRO A 45 10.09 -22.50 -0.31
C PRO A 45 9.18 -23.57 -0.93
N GLN A 46 9.52 -24.85 -0.76
CA GLN A 46 8.79 -25.98 -1.35
C GLN A 46 7.58 -26.37 -0.51
N LYS A 47 7.66 -26.22 0.82
CA LYS A 47 6.58 -26.57 1.77
C LYS A 47 5.60 -25.42 2.04
N MET A 48 5.87 -24.25 1.48
CA MET A 48 5.16 -23.01 1.76
C MET A 48 3.68 -23.07 1.34
N ASP A 49 3.39 -23.60 0.16
CA ASP A 49 2.02 -23.73 -0.35
C ASP A 49 1.19 -24.73 0.47
N THR A 50 1.80 -25.86 0.86
CA THR A 50 1.17 -26.87 1.72
C THR A 50 0.85 -26.30 3.11
N MET A 51 1.77 -25.50 3.67
CA MET A 51 1.55 -24.81 4.93
C MET A 51 0.42 -23.77 4.84
N GLU A 52 0.36 -22.98 3.76
CA GLU A 52 -0.77 -22.06 3.54
C GLU A 52 -2.11 -22.78 3.47
N LEU A 53 -2.17 -23.92 2.78
CA LEU A 53 -3.38 -24.74 2.68
C LEU A 53 -3.80 -25.30 4.04
N MET A 54 -2.85 -25.83 4.82
CA MET A 54 -3.09 -26.33 6.17
C MET A 54 -3.62 -25.21 7.09
N LEU A 55 -2.98 -24.03 7.06
CA LEU A 55 -3.40 -22.88 7.86
C LEU A 55 -4.83 -22.48 7.51
N LYS A 56 -5.14 -22.32 6.21
CA LYS A 56 -6.51 -22.00 5.74
C LYS A 56 -7.53 -23.07 6.16
N GLY A 57 -7.18 -24.35 6.04
CA GLY A 57 -8.03 -25.47 6.46
C GLY A 57 -8.38 -25.45 7.95
N ASN A 58 -7.51 -24.87 8.78
CA ASN A 58 -7.72 -24.67 10.21
C ASN A 58 -8.27 -23.28 10.57
N GLY A 59 -8.68 -22.47 9.59
CA GLY A 59 -9.23 -21.13 9.80
C GLY A 59 -8.18 -20.06 10.13
N PHE A 60 -6.90 -20.34 9.87
CA PHE A 60 -5.78 -19.42 10.05
C PHE A 60 -5.32 -18.81 8.74
N GLU A 61 -4.69 -17.64 8.82
CA GLU A 61 -4.12 -16.96 7.67
C GLU A 61 -2.69 -16.51 7.97
N LEU A 62 -1.74 -16.89 7.13
CA LEU A 62 -0.36 -16.44 7.23
C LEU A 62 -0.27 -14.97 6.78
N LEU A 63 0.08 -14.10 7.72
CA LEU A 63 0.40 -12.70 7.46
C LEU A 63 1.81 -12.64 6.85
N TYR A 64 1.90 -12.83 5.54
CA TYR A 64 3.20 -12.83 4.85
C TYR A 64 3.84 -11.46 4.87
N GLU A 65 5.00 -11.38 5.53
CA GLU A 65 5.98 -10.32 5.30
C GLU A 65 6.30 -10.12 3.81
N LYS A 66 6.25 -11.17 2.98
CA LYS A 66 6.50 -11.05 1.52
C LYS A 66 5.39 -10.31 0.79
N LYS A 67 4.11 -10.64 1.05
CA LYS A 67 2.97 -9.90 0.47
C LYS A 67 2.99 -8.46 0.96
N GLN A 68 3.25 -8.25 2.26
CA GLN A 68 3.38 -6.91 2.83
C GLN A 68 4.56 -6.13 2.23
N LYS A 69 5.71 -6.76 1.97
CA LYS A 69 6.85 -6.15 1.27
C LYS A 69 6.46 -5.70 -0.13
N VAL A 70 5.69 -6.51 -0.86
CA VAL A 70 5.15 -6.10 -2.18
C VAL A 70 4.21 -4.91 -2.04
N ILE A 71 3.28 -4.93 -1.07
CA ILE A 71 2.37 -3.79 -0.83
C ILE A 71 3.15 -2.52 -0.48
N ASN A 72 4.12 -2.61 0.42
CA ASN A 72 4.96 -1.48 0.82
C ASN A 72 5.75 -0.95 -0.38
N GLY A 73 6.31 -1.85 -1.21
CA GLY A 73 6.97 -1.48 -2.46
C GLY A 73 6.03 -0.76 -3.43
N ILE A 74 4.80 -1.27 -3.63
CA ILE A 74 3.79 -0.57 -4.44
C ILE A 74 3.57 0.85 -3.92
N LYS A 75 3.32 1.01 -2.61
CA LYS A 75 3.10 2.32 -1.98
C LYS A 75 4.29 3.27 -2.18
N GLU A 76 5.50 2.76 -2.01
CA GLU A 76 6.74 3.51 -2.22
C GLU A 76 6.88 3.99 -3.68
N TYR A 77 6.63 3.12 -4.66
CA TYR A 77 6.73 3.48 -6.07
C TYR A 77 5.60 4.41 -6.53
N VAL A 78 4.44 4.39 -5.87
CA VAL A 78 3.40 5.42 -6.08
C VAL A 78 3.90 6.79 -5.62
N GLU A 79 4.50 6.90 -4.43
CA GLU A 79 5.06 8.18 -3.97
C GLU A 79 6.20 8.66 -4.88
N LYS A 80 7.15 7.78 -5.20
CA LYS A 80 8.25 8.09 -6.14
C LYS A 80 7.72 8.56 -7.49
N GLY A 81 6.69 7.89 -8.01
CA GLY A 81 6.06 8.26 -9.28
C GLY A 81 5.39 9.64 -9.24
N ILE A 82 4.79 10.02 -8.11
CA ILE A 82 4.23 11.36 -7.89
C ILE A 82 5.35 12.41 -7.81
N ASP A 83 6.44 12.11 -7.09
CA ASP A 83 7.58 13.02 -6.95
C ASP A 83 8.28 13.27 -8.29
N MET A 84 8.53 12.22 -9.07
CA MET A 84 9.11 12.32 -10.42
C MET A 84 8.24 13.18 -11.34
N GLN A 85 6.92 12.98 -11.26
CA GLN A 85 5.97 13.74 -12.05
C GLN A 85 5.96 15.23 -11.67
N LEU A 86 5.98 15.55 -10.38
CA LEU A 86 6.09 16.93 -9.91
C LEU A 86 7.39 17.61 -10.32
N ALA A 87 8.51 16.89 -10.28
CA ALA A 87 9.82 17.42 -10.64
C ALA A 87 9.97 17.67 -12.15
N SER A 88 9.37 16.81 -12.98
CA SER A 88 9.54 16.85 -14.45
C SER A 88 8.36 17.48 -15.21
N GLY A 89 7.18 17.57 -14.60
CA GLY A 89 5.93 17.91 -15.27
C GLY A 89 5.40 16.83 -16.21
N VAL A 90 6.11 15.69 -16.35
CA VAL A 90 5.73 14.60 -17.26
C VAL A 90 4.84 13.60 -16.52
N PRO A 91 3.69 13.18 -17.09
CA PRO A 91 2.83 12.17 -16.47
C PRO A 91 3.54 10.84 -16.24
N THR A 92 3.54 10.37 -14.99
CA THR A 92 4.11 9.05 -14.65
C THR A 92 3.21 7.93 -15.13
N ARG A 93 3.80 6.96 -15.84
CA ARG A 93 3.15 5.69 -16.22
C ARG A 93 3.22 4.71 -15.05
N PHE A 94 2.37 4.91 -14.04
CA PHE A 94 2.39 4.12 -12.79
C PHE A 94 2.36 2.61 -13.01
N ALA A 95 1.55 2.13 -13.97
CA ALA A 95 1.46 0.70 -14.24
C ALA A 95 2.80 0.12 -14.71
N ALA A 96 3.50 0.80 -15.62
CA ALA A 96 4.82 0.40 -16.08
C ALA A 96 5.86 0.53 -14.95
N LEU A 97 5.92 1.69 -14.30
CA LEU A 97 6.86 1.95 -13.20
C LEU A 97 6.78 0.88 -12.11
N ILE A 98 5.57 0.59 -11.60
CA ILE A 98 5.40 -0.36 -10.50
C ILE A 98 5.70 -1.79 -10.97
N SER A 99 5.31 -2.15 -12.20
CA SER A 99 5.57 -3.49 -12.76
C SER A 99 7.06 -3.75 -12.95
N ASP A 100 7.78 -2.79 -13.53
CA ASP A 100 9.21 -2.88 -13.81
C ASP A 100 10.01 -2.97 -12.51
N GLN A 101 9.66 -2.15 -11.52
CA GLN A 101 10.39 -2.09 -10.26
C GLN A 101 10.13 -3.30 -9.35
N LEU A 102 8.94 -3.88 -9.39
CA LEU A 102 8.59 -5.07 -8.61
C LEU A 102 8.76 -6.38 -9.38
N ASN A 103 9.18 -6.31 -10.65
CA ASN A 103 9.35 -7.42 -11.57
C ASN A 103 8.11 -8.36 -11.61
N LYS A 104 6.91 -7.76 -11.71
CA LYS A 104 5.61 -8.46 -11.69
C LYS A 104 4.62 -7.74 -12.58
N HIS A 105 3.68 -8.48 -13.17
CA HIS A 105 2.62 -7.89 -13.97
C HIS A 105 1.69 -7.01 -13.10
N TYR A 106 1.30 -5.86 -13.66
CA TYR A 106 0.43 -4.89 -12.98
C TYR A 106 -0.88 -5.51 -12.49
N ASP A 107 -1.51 -6.38 -13.27
CA ASP A 107 -2.79 -6.99 -12.89
C ASP A 107 -2.66 -7.84 -11.63
N THR A 108 -1.58 -8.61 -11.50
CA THR A 108 -1.26 -9.39 -10.30
C THR A 108 -1.03 -8.48 -9.10
N LEU A 109 -0.28 -7.39 -9.29
CA LEU A 109 0.01 -6.41 -8.23
C LEU A 109 -1.25 -5.66 -7.79
N SER A 110 -2.10 -5.27 -8.74
CA SER A 110 -3.37 -4.59 -8.51
C SER A 110 -4.35 -5.48 -7.75
N ALA A 111 -4.47 -6.77 -8.12
CA ALA A 111 -5.29 -7.73 -7.43
C ALA A 111 -4.81 -7.96 -5.98
N LEU A 112 -3.51 -8.17 -5.79
CA LEU A 112 -2.91 -8.33 -4.47
C LEU A 112 -3.14 -7.10 -3.60
N PHE A 113 -2.89 -5.90 -4.14
CA PHE A 113 -3.13 -4.64 -3.44
C PHE A 113 -4.59 -4.50 -3.01
N SER A 114 -5.52 -4.77 -3.94
CA SER A 114 -6.96 -4.68 -3.66
C SER A 114 -7.40 -5.66 -2.57
N SER A 115 -6.86 -6.88 -2.56
CA SER A 115 -7.20 -7.87 -1.54
C SER A 115 -6.72 -7.50 -0.14
N ILE A 116 -5.63 -6.73 -0.03
CA ILE A 116 -5.03 -6.37 1.26
C ILE A 116 -5.53 -5.02 1.76
N GLU A 117 -5.62 -4.02 0.90
CA GLU A 117 -5.94 -2.64 1.27
C GLU A 117 -7.43 -2.31 1.16
N GLY A 118 -8.24 -3.22 0.59
CA GLY A 118 -9.68 -3.04 0.42
C GLY A 118 -10.08 -1.99 -0.63
N ILE A 119 -9.12 -1.40 -1.34
CA ILE A 119 -9.32 -0.45 -2.43
C ILE A 119 -8.44 -0.81 -3.63
N THR A 120 -8.89 -0.47 -4.83
CA THR A 120 -8.08 -0.73 -6.03
C THR A 120 -6.80 0.11 -6.04
N LEU A 121 -5.73 -0.43 -6.61
CA LEU A 121 -4.46 0.28 -6.74
C LEU A 121 -4.63 1.60 -7.52
N GLU A 122 -5.48 1.61 -8.56
CA GLU A 122 -5.81 2.84 -9.29
C GLU A 122 -6.46 3.90 -8.38
N LYS A 123 -7.45 3.51 -7.55
CA LYS A 123 -8.08 4.43 -6.59
C LYS A 123 -7.06 4.94 -5.58
N TYR A 124 -6.18 4.07 -5.09
CA TYR A 124 -5.09 4.47 -4.19
C TYR A 124 -4.18 5.52 -4.84
N ILE A 125 -3.74 5.32 -6.08
CA ILE A 125 -2.91 6.30 -6.82
C ILE A 125 -3.63 7.65 -6.91
N ILE A 126 -4.92 7.65 -7.27
CA ILE A 126 -5.72 8.88 -7.33
C ILE A 126 -5.75 9.57 -5.96
N PHE A 127 -6.00 8.83 -4.88
CA PHE A 127 -6.02 9.38 -3.53
C PHE A 127 -4.68 10.01 -3.15
N ARG A 128 -3.57 9.32 -3.40
CA ARG A 128 -2.23 9.86 -3.10
C ARG A 128 -1.91 11.10 -3.92
N LYS A 129 -2.28 11.13 -5.20
CA LYS A 129 -2.17 12.34 -6.04
C LYS A 129 -2.98 13.50 -5.46
N LEU A 130 -4.21 13.27 -5.01
CA LEU A 130 -5.04 14.32 -4.44
C LEU A 130 -4.53 14.80 -3.08
N GLU A 131 -3.99 13.92 -2.24
CA GLU A 131 -3.32 14.33 -1.00
C GLU A 131 -2.13 15.25 -1.30
N ARG A 132 -1.35 14.96 -2.34
CA ARG A 132 -0.28 15.85 -2.79
C ARG A 132 -0.81 17.18 -3.32
N VAL A 133 -1.89 17.18 -4.09
CA VAL A 133 -2.57 18.41 -4.57
C VAL A 133 -3.02 19.27 -3.38
N LYS A 134 -3.61 18.67 -2.35
CA LYS A 134 -4.01 19.38 -1.13
C LYS A 134 -2.81 20.04 -0.45
N GLN A 135 -1.70 19.30 -0.32
CA GLN A 135 -0.46 19.84 0.24
C GLN A 135 0.05 21.04 -0.57
N LEU A 136 0.09 20.94 -1.90
CA LEU A 136 0.51 22.06 -2.75
C LEU A 136 -0.41 23.29 -2.59
N LEU A 137 -1.73 23.08 -2.56
CA LEU A 137 -2.69 24.17 -2.35
C LEU A 137 -2.54 24.87 -0.99
N ILE A 138 -2.12 24.14 0.05
CA ILE A 138 -1.97 24.66 1.41
C ILE A 138 -0.59 25.26 1.64
N TYR A 139 0.46 24.66 1.12
CA TYR A 139 1.85 24.98 1.49
C TYR A 139 2.64 25.72 0.41
N THR A 140 2.09 25.92 -0.79
CA THR A 140 2.76 26.68 -1.85
C THR A 140 1.88 27.82 -2.40
N GLU A 141 2.46 28.64 -3.26
CA GLU A 141 1.75 29.70 -3.99
C GLU A 141 1.13 29.23 -5.32
N MET A 142 1.26 27.95 -5.65
CA MET A 142 0.84 27.44 -6.96
C MET A 142 -0.67 27.64 -7.19
N SER A 143 -1.00 28.07 -8.40
CA SER A 143 -2.35 28.07 -8.95
C SER A 143 -2.83 26.63 -9.19
N LEU A 144 -4.15 26.43 -9.25
CA LEU A 144 -4.69 25.11 -9.57
C LEU A 144 -4.28 24.68 -10.99
N THR A 145 -4.07 25.63 -11.90
CA THR A 145 -3.61 25.40 -13.27
C THR A 145 -2.18 24.85 -13.28
N GLU A 146 -1.26 25.49 -12.55
CA GLU A 146 0.13 25.03 -12.42
C GLU A 146 0.19 23.66 -11.74
N ILE A 147 -0.62 23.43 -10.70
CA ILE A 147 -0.70 22.13 -10.04
C ILE A 147 -1.24 21.07 -11.00
N ALA A 148 -2.25 21.38 -11.81
CA ALA A 148 -2.78 20.44 -12.80
C ALA A 148 -1.72 20.04 -13.81
N TYR A 149 -0.95 21.01 -14.32
CA TYR A 149 0.17 20.75 -15.23
C TYR A 149 1.26 19.89 -14.56
N ALA A 150 1.75 20.30 -13.39
CA ALA A 150 2.80 19.57 -12.66
C ALA A 150 2.36 18.15 -12.26
N MET A 151 1.08 17.96 -11.96
CA MET A 151 0.48 16.67 -11.62
C MET A 151 -0.09 15.92 -12.85
N GLY A 152 0.29 16.35 -14.05
CA GLY A 152 -0.02 15.73 -15.35
C GLY A 152 -1.51 15.45 -15.58
N TYR A 153 -2.37 16.34 -15.09
CA TYR A 153 -3.79 16.35 -15.40
C TYR A 153 -3.99 16.99 -16.77
N SER A 154 -4.91 16.44 -17.58
CA SER A 154 -5.23 16.98 -18.91
C SER A 154 -5.81 18.39 -18.87
N SER A 155 -6.41 18.79 -17.75
CA SER A 155 -6.91 20.14 -17.54
C SER A 155 -7.06 20.46 -16.05
N GLN A 156 -7.04 21.76 -15.73
CA GLN A 156 -7.45 22.28 -14.42
C GLN A 156 -8.87 21.84 -14.04
N ALA A 157 -9.80 21.81 -15.01
CA ALA A 157 -11.19 21.42 -14.77
C ALA A 157 -11.30 19.96 -14.31
N TYR A 158 -10.54 19.05 -14.95
CA TYR A 158 -10.49 17.65 -14.56
C TYR A 158 -9.95 17.49 -13.12
N LEU A 159 -8.85 18.18 -12.80
CA LEU A 159 -8.32 18.20 -11.43
C LEU A 159 -9.34 18.75 -10.42
N SER A 160 -9.99 19.88 -10.74
CA SER A 160 -10.99 20.51 -9.86
C SER A 160 -12.15 19.56 -9.54
N ASN A 161 -12.69 18.91 -10.58
CA ASN A 161 -13.80 17.97 -10.43
C ASN A 161 -13.38 16.74 -9.61
N GLN A 162 -12.18 16.21 -9.85
CA GLN A 162 -11.67 15.07 -9.10
C GLN A 162 -11.42 15.44 -7.62
N LEU A 163 -10.80 16.60 -7.35
CA LEU A 163 -10.56 17.09 -6.00
C LEU A 163 -11.88 17.25 -5.23
N LYS A 164 -12.88 17.92 -5.81
CA LYS A 164 -14.20 18.09 -5.17
C LYS A 164 -14.90 16.76 -4.95
N LYS A 165 -14.86 15.85 -5.94
CA LYS A 165 -15.50 14.53 -5.85
C LYS A 165 -14.96 13.70 -4.69
N TYR A 166 -13.64 13.71 -4.48
CA TYR A 166 -13.01 12.83 -3.49
C TYR A 166 -12.78 13.47 -2.13
N THR A 167 -12.69 14.79 -2.05
CA THR A 167 -12.46 15.50 -0.77
C THR A 167 -13.71 16.17 -0.23
N GLY A 168 -14.74 16.40 -1.06
CA GLY A 168 -15.90 17.23 -0.73
C GLY A 168 -15.65 18.75 -0.81
N PHE A 169 -14.39 19.18 -0.95
CA PHE A 169 -14.00 20.58 -0.89
C PHE A 169 -13.40 21.07 -2.21
N THR A 170 -13.53 22.37 -2.47
CA THR A 170 -12.95 23.02 -3.64
C THR A 170 -11.48 23.41 -3.39
N SER A 171 -10.73 23.65 -4.46
CA SER A 171 -9.37 24.20 -4.34
C SER A 171 -9.33 25.53 -3.56
N GLY A 172 -10.35 26.36 -3.71
CA GLY A 172 -10.50 27.62 -2.98
C GLY A 172 -10.66 27.42 -1.46
N HIS A 173 -11.30 26.34 -1.02
CA HIS A 173 -11.38 25.99 0.40
C HIS A 173 -9.99 25.70 0.99
N PHE A 174 -9.19 24.88 0.31
CA PHE A 174 -7.82 24.56 0.74
C PHE A 174 -6.90 25.79 0.73
N LYS A 175 -7.03 26.67 -0.26
CA LYS A 175 -6.29 27.95 -0.30
C LYS A 175 -6.69 28.92 0.83
N GLN A 176 -7.92 28.88 1.29
CA GLN A 176 -8.34 29.65 2.46
C GLN A 176 -7.78 29.06 3.75
N ALA A 177 -7.74 27.73 3.88
CA ALA A 177 -7.11 27.07 5.02
C ALA A 177 -5.64 27.48 5.19
N ARG A 178 -4.89 27.70 4.10
CA ARG A 178 -3.54 28.28 4.15
C ARG A 178 -3.48 29.61 4.91
N LYS A 179 -4.50 30.48 4.75
CA LYS A 179 -4.56 31.79 5.42
C LYS A 179 -4.78 31.66 6.93
N SER A 180 -5.47 30.62 7.39
CA SER A 180 -5.69 30.35 8.82
C SER A 180 -4.48 29.72 9.52
N THR A 181 -3.61 29.00 8.82
CA THR A 181 -2.46 28.30 9.43
C THR A 181 -1.22 29.20 9.64
N GLY A 182 -1.35 30.53 9.50
CA GLY A 182 -0.26 31.47 9.80
C GLY A 182 0.91 31.52 8.79
N LEU A 183 0.82 30.81 7.66
CA LEU A 183 1.83 30.82 6.60
C LEU A 183 1.70 32.09 5.72
N ARG A 184 2.08 33.24 6.29
CA ARG A 184 2.57 34.46 5.60
C ARG A 184 3.90 34.80 6.28
N LYS A 185 5.00 35.08 5.58
CA LYS A 185 5.33 36.24 4.72
C LYS A 185 6.58 35.83 3.90
N HIS A 186 6.78 36.25 2.66
CA HIS A 186 7.19 37.62 2.29
C HIS A 186 6.80 37.91 0.83
N GLN A 187 6.24 39.11 0.63
CA GLN A 187 6.30 39.85 -0.62
C GLN A 187 7.75 40.24 -0.91
#